data_AF-A0A146K6N1-F1
#
_entry.id   AF-A0A146K6N1-F1
#
_cell.length_a   1.000
_cell.length_b   1.000
_cell.length_c   1.000
_cell.angle_alpha   90.00
_cell.angle_beta   90.00
_cell.angle_gamma   90.00
#
_symmetry.space_group_name_H-M   'P 1'
#
loop_
_entity.id
_entity.type
_entity.pdbx_description
1 polymer ?
#
loop_
_entity_poly.entity_id
_entity_poly.type
_entity_poly.pdbx_seq_one_letter_code
_entity_poly.pdbx_strand_id
1 'polypeptide(L)'
;CKENKLDFLREVKEQTPPSSWFQWCKENKLDFLREVKEQNIGKVEQNEYNLEVQQQIIYKSQQFTMTLPGYTGLMYAIVYDSIEVVHELLPDELFLASKFDCYIPTSTKNDQFQTPILNNSRIYEMLKLNNVSNYAFIPQGSTVLDLAIYLNKPVIFDLIMGHIYTLSDKKILPLMQHTNQMFMTTLMILIQQPCFFDLFEKHAEFLILQQFTFESMLGDNCSYLALKLGNYKFFKYFMSLANDPKYKKLIVLHLDQSEFGRSCSDILNKLKHFSDYNNVKILYDNFQAGKYPPAPKWLGGSDNQISNLSNQIFETKEQKGDRDLDQEKTENQQQVEADKPKLRGQSTSTLLATQQLDYQILNLLRPFDCEMCEQTLKSNPSFEHIVIERKIRASALFTGTNPHIDALLEEDE
;
A
#
# COMPACT_ATOMS: atom_id res chain seq x y z
N CYS A 1 48.56 -14.02 -44.16
CA CYS A 1 47.86 -12.81 -43.68
C CYS A 1 46.33 -12.89 -43.86
N LYS A 2 45.71 -14.03 -43.51
CA LYS A 2 44.25 -14.25 -43.62
C LYS A 2 43.65 -15.13 -42.50
N GLU A 3 44.38 -15.35 -41.40
CA GLU A 3 43.90 -16.22 -40.31
C GLU A 3 43.48 -15.45 -39.03
N ASN A 4 43.81 -14.17 -38.87
CA ASN A 4 43.47 -13.43 -37.64
C ASN A 4 42.10 -12.73 -37.63
N LYS A 5 41.18 -13.07 -38.55
CA LYS A 5 39.86 -12.41 -38.63
C LYS A 5 38.73 -13.20 -37.96
N LEU A 6 38.95 -14.48 -37.65
CA LEU A 6 37.95 -15.34 -37.00
C LEU A 6 38.05 -15.31 -35.47
N ASP A 7 39.23 -15.06 -34.91
CA ASP A 7 39.39 -14.93 -33.44
C ASP A 7 38.97 -13.54 -32.94
N PHE A 8 39.05 -12.50 -33.77
CA PHE A 8 38.56 -11.16 -33.42
C PHE A 8 37.02 -11.08 -33.34
N LEU A 9 36.30 -12.06 -33.91
CA LEU A 9 34.84 -12.18 -33.80
C LEU A 9 34.40 -13.11 -32.67
N ARG A 10 35.32 -13.81 -32.00
CA ARG A 10 35.05 -14.58 -30.77
C ARG A 10 35.41 -13.81 -29.50
N GLU A 11 36.20 -12.74 -29.61
CA GLU A 11 36.56 -11.85 -28.50
C GLU A 11 35.83 -10.49 -28.52
N VAL A 12 34.78 -10.34 -29.34
CA VAL A 12 33.70 -9.43 -28.97
C VAL A 12 32.95 -10.12 -27.84
N LYS A 13 33.51 -9.93 -26.64
CA LYS A 13 32.90 -10.18 -25.35
C LYS A 13 31.38 -10.14 -25.47
N GLU A 14 30.75 -11.22 -25.03
CA GLU A 14 29.46 -11.20 -24.38
C GLU A 14 29.49 -10.13 -23.26
N GLN A 15 29.45 -8.86 -23.65
CA GLN A 15 28.72 -7.87 -22.90
C GLN A 15 27.28 -8.28 -23.14
N THR A 16 26.78 -9.18 -22.29
CA THR A 16 25.33 -9.35 -22.15
C THR A 16 24.80 -7.93 -22.02
N PRO A 17 23.99 -7.45 -23.00
CA PRO A 17 23.44 -6.11 -22.91
C PRO A 17 22.77 -5.96 -21.53
N PRO A 18 22.78 -4.76 -20.93
CA PRO A 18 22.07 -4.51 -19.66
C PRO A 18 20.70 -5.19 -19.75
N SER A 19 20.40 -6.07 -18.78
CA SER A 19 19.52 -7.22 -19.01
C SER A 19 18.24 -6.79 -19.74
N SER A 20 18.15 -7.20 -21.00
CA SER A 20 17.07 -6.75 -21.90
C SER A 20 15.69 -7.04 -21.30
N TRP A 21 15.62 -8.07 -20.46
CA TRP A 21 14.46 -8.44 -19.64
C TRP A 21 13.85 -7.28 -18.86
N PHE A 22 14.61 -6.62 -17.96
CA PHE A 22 14.04 -5.54 -17.14
C PHE A 22 13.68 -4.34 -18.00
N GLN A 23 14.45 -4.07 -19.06
CA GLN A 23 14.11 -2.99 -19.99
C GLN A 23 12.79 -3.25 -20.72
N TRP A 24 12.55 -4.48 -21.18
CA TRP A 24 11.29 -4.86 -21.82
C TRP A 24 10.10 -4.78 -20.86
N CYS A 25 10.31 -5.08 -19.57
CA CYS A 25 9.29 -4.87 -18.54
C CYS A 25 8.96 -3.38 -18.35
N LYS A 26 9.96 -2.49 -18.34
CA LYS A 26 9.78 -1.02 -18.21
C LYS A 26 9.08 -0.40 -19.42
N GLU A 27 9.40 -0.89 -20.62
CA GLU A 27 8.92 -0.34 -21.88
C GLU A 27 7.62 -0.99 -22.39
N ASN A 28 7.01 -1.88 -21.60
CA ASN A 28 5.81 -2.64 -21.97
C ASN A 28 5.96 -3.40 -23.30
N LYS A 29 7.13 -4.02 -23.53
CA LYS A 29 7.46 -4.77 -24.76
C LYS A 29 7.02 -6.23 -24.64
N LEU A 30 5.71 -6.46 -24.65
CA LEU A 30 5.10 -7.75 -24.34
C LEU A 30 5.58 -8.91 -25.24
N ASP A 31 5.74 -8.68 -26.54
CA ASP A 31 6.13 -9.74 -27.49
C ASP A 31 7.53 -10.28 -27.20
N PHE A 32 8.52 -9.40 -27.05
CA PHE A 32 9.89 -9.77 -26.69
C PHE A 32 9.96 -10.44 -25.32
N LEU A 33 9.15 -9.96 -24.36
CA LEU A 33 9.07 -10.52 -23.03
C LEU A 33 8.60 -11.98 -23.08
N ARG A 34 7.56 -12.29 -23.86
CA ARG A 34 7.05 -13.67 -24.02
C ARG A 34 8.08 -14.64 -24.58
N GLU A 35 8.90 -14.19 -25.53
CA GLU A 35 9.95 -15.03 -26.14
C GLU A 35 11.01 -15.48 -25.14
N VAL A 36 11.29 -14.67 -24.11
CA VAL A 36 12.35 -14.95 -23.14
C VAL A 36 11.85 -15.24 -21.72
N LYS A 37 10.53 -15.24 -21.51
CA LYS A 37 9.88 -15.29 -20.19
C LYS A 37 10.34 -16.48 -19.36
N GLU A 38 10.32 -17.68 -19.93
CA GLU A 38 10.70 -18.92 -19.25
C GLU A 38 12.13 -18.88 -18.68
N GLN A 39 13.04 -18.15 -19.34
CA GLN A 39 14.45 -18.07 -18.93
C GLN A 39 14.71 -16.97 -17.89
N ASN A 40 13.75 -16.06 -17.67
CA ASN A 40 13.96 -14.85 -16.87
C ASN A 40 12.97 -14.68 -15.72
N ILE A 41 11.93 -15.50 -15.65
CA ILE A 41 10.94 -15.46 -14.57
C ILE A 41 11.62 -15.55 -13.20
N GLY A 42 11.22 -14.67 -12.28
CA GLY A 42 11.75 -14.60 -10.93
C GLY A 42 13.19 -14.12 -10.82
N LYS A 43 13.86 -13.74 -11.93
CA LYS A 43 15.14 -13.03 -11.84
C LYS A 43 14.94 -11.69 -11.15
N VAL A 44 15.88 -11.38 -10.27
CA VAL A 44 15.94 -10.08 -9.59
C VAL A 44 17.10 -9.26 -10.13
N GLU A 45 16.92 -7.95 -10.19
CA GLU A 45 17.97 -7.00 -10.56
C GLU A 45 19.13 -7.08 -9.56
N GLN A 46 20.34 -7.30 -10.06
CA GLN A 46 21.56 -7.42 -9.25
C GLN A 46 22.43 -6.16 -9.35
N ASN A 47 22.17 -5.30 -10.35
CA ASN A 47 22.93 -4.07 -10.51
C ASN A 47 22.62 -3.09 -9.38
N GLU A 48 23.59 -2.25 -9.07
CA GLU A 48 23.45 -1.24 -8.03
C GLU A 48 22.36 -0.22 -8.36
N TYR A 49 21.78 0.38 -7.32
CA TYR A 49 20.79 1.43 -7.48
C TYR A 49 21.33 2.54 -8.38
N ASN A 50 20.55 2.88 -9.42
CA ASN A 50 20.85 3.96 -10.35
C ASN A 50 19.58 4.73 -10.72
N LEU A 51 19.75 6.02 -11.00
CA LEU A 51 18.68 6.93 -11.33
C LEU A 51 19.18 7.94 -12.38
N GLU A 52 18.52 7.96 -13.52
CA GLU A 52 18.84 8.84 -14.66
C GLU A 52 17.57 9.55 -15.15
N VAL A 53 17.67 10.85 -15.44
CA VAL A 53 16.55 11.59 -16.04
C VAL A 53 16.41 11.21 -17.51
N GLN A 54 15.20 10.85 -17.95
CA GLN A 54 14.94 10.61 -19.36
C GLN A 54 14.83 11.93 -20.14
N GLN A 55 15.51 11.99 -21.29
CA GLN A 55 15.42 13.15 -22.19
C GLN A 55 14.08 13.22 -22.93
N GLN A 56 13.41 12.08 -23.13
CA GLN A 56 12.12 11.98 -23.80
C GLN A 56 11.12 11.32 -22.86
N ILE A 57 10.20 12.13 -22.32
CA ILE A 57 9.18 11.65 -21.38
C ILE A 57 7.93 11.29 -22.18
N ILE A 58 7.62 9.99 -22.28
CA ILE A 58 6.38 9.52 -22.90
C ILE A 58 5.24 9.51 -21.86
N TYR A 59 5.55 9.07 -20.63
CA TYR A 59 4.62 9.06 -19.50
C TYR A 59 5.27 9.66 -18.25
N LYS A 60 4.47 10.22 -17.32
CA LYS A 60 5.00 10.77 -16.06
C LYS A 60 5.74 9.71 -15.22
N SER A 61 5.31 8.45 -15.27
CA SER A 61 5.98 7.31 -14.64
C SER A 61 7.36 7.00 -15.22
N GLN A 62 7.66 7.51 -16.42
CA GLN A 62 8.93 7.34 -17.14
C GLN A 62 9.85 8.56 -17.05
N GLN A 63 9.58 9.52 -16.16
CA GLN A 63 10.47 10.68 -15.99
C GLN A 63 11.91 10.25 -15.67
N PHE A 64 12.06 9.12 -14.97
CA PHE A 64 13.34 8.57 -14.59
C PHE A 64 13.51 7.15 -15.11
N THR A 65 14.71 6.83 -15.60
CA THR A 65 15.17 5.46 -15.76
C THR A 65 15.87 5.05 -14.47
N MET A 66 15.40 3.96 -13.87
CA MET A 66 15.90 3.43 -12.61
C MET A 66 16.45 2.02 -12.77
N THR A 67 17.48 1.73 -11.99
CA THR A 67 17.94 0.39 -11.65
C THR A 67 17.58 0.14 -10.19
N LEU A 68 16.72 -0.83 -9.92
CA LEU A 68 16.13 -1.12 -8.61
C LEU A 68 16.61 -2.50 -8.14
N PRO A 69 17.70 -2.60 -7.35
CA PRO A 69 18.23 -3.89 -6.92
C PRO A 69 17.18 -4.70 -6.15
N GLY A 70 17.15 -6.01 -6.38
CA GLY A 70 16.25 -6.92 -5.69
C GLY A 70 14.80 -6.91 -6.19
N TYR A 71 14.50 -6.18 -7.27
CA TYR A 71 13.18 -6.14 -7.90
C TYR A 71 13.09 -7.14 -9.06
N THR A 72 11.91 -7.73 -9.25
CA THR A 72 11.61 -8.66 -10.34
C THR A 72 11.05 -7.92 -11.57
N GLY A 73 10.80 -8.65 -12.67
CA GLY A 73 10.19 -8.08 -13.88
C GLY A 73 8.81 -7.47 -13.62
N LEU A 74 7.97 -8.16 -12.85
CA LEU A 74 6.64 -7.69 -12.45
C LEU A 74 6.73 -6.41 -11.61
N MET A 75 7.68 -6.32 -10.67
CA MET A 75 7.86 -5.09 -9.87
C MET A 75 8.26 -3.90 -10.75
N TYR A 76 9.15 -4.11 -11.74
CA TYR A 76 9.43 -3.08 -12.73
C TYR A 76 8.20 -2.69 -13.54
N ALA A 77 7.40 -3.66 -14.00
CA ALA A 77 6.19 -3.38 -14.75
C ALA A 77 5.20 -2.52 -13.93
N ILE A 78 5.10 -2.75 -12.62
CA ILE A 78 4.27 -1.94 -11.71
C ILE A 78 4.82 -0.51 -11.58
N VAL A 79 6.13 -0.35 -11.39
CA VAL A 79 6.76 0.98 -11.26
C VAL A 79 6.52 1.85 -12.49
N TYR A 80 6.56 1.23 -13.68
CA TYR A 80 6.48 1.93 -14.97
C TYR A 80 5.09 1.93 -15.61
N ASP A 81 4.06 1.43 -14.92
CA ASP A 81 2.68 1.30 -15.43
C ASP A 81 2.56 0.46 -16.72
N SER A 82 3.40 -0.57 -16.88
CA SER A 82 3.35 -1.51 -18.01
C SER A 82 2.24 -2.55 -17.81
N ILE A 83 0.97 -2.13 -17.91
CA ILE A 83 -0.20 -2.94 -17.51
C ILE A 83 -0.27 -4.31 -18.21
N GLU A 84 0.10 -4.38 -19.49
CA GLU A 84 0.06 -5.65 -20.24
C GLU A 84 1.11 -6.62 -19.73
N VAL A 85 2.31 -6.12 -19.41
CA VAL A 85 3.36 -6.91 -18.77
C VAL A 85 2.96 -7.33 -17.35
N VAL A 86 2.29 -6.45 -16.59
CA VAL A 86 1.73 -6.80 -15.27
C VAL A 86 0.81 -8.01 -15.42
N HIS A 87 -0.16 -7.96 -16.33
CA HIS A 87 -1.07 -9.09 -16.59
C HIS A 87 -0.32 -10.38 -16.97
N GLU A 88 0.71 -10.27 -17.82
CA GLU A 88 1.47 -11.42 -18.30
C GLU A 88 2.33 -12.07 -17.22
N LEU A 89 2.96 -11.29 -16.33
CA LEU A 89 3.88 -11.80 -15.31
C LEU A 89 3.21 -12.15 -13.98
N LEU A 90 1.99 -11.68 -13.76
CA LEU A 90 1.30 -11.86 -12.49
C LEU A 90 1.18 -13.33 -12.04
N PRO A 91 0.80 -14.30 -12.89
CA PRO A 91 0.67 -15.69 -12.48
C PRO A 91 1.97 -16.32 -11.95
N ASP A 92 3.11 -15.78 -12.37
CA ASP A 92 4.42 -16.37 -12.14
C ASP A 92 5.19 -15.66 -11.02
N GLU A 93 5.05 -14.34 -10.89
CA GLU A 93 5.84 -13.53 -9.96
C GLU A 93 5.03 -12.95 -8.78
N LEU A 94 3.73 -13.24 -8.67
CA LEU A 94 2.86 -12.71 -7.60
C LEU A 94 3.43 -12.91 -6.19
N PHE A 95 4.01 -14.09 -5.93
CA PHE A 95 4.49 -14.48 -4.60
C PHE A 95 5.91 -13.97 -4.29
N LEU A 96 6.51 -13.22 -5.20
CA LEU A 96 7.85 -12.66 -5.01
C LEU A 96 7.75 -11.32 -4.28
N ALA A 97 8.67 -11.11 -3.34
CA ALA A 97 8.76 -9.90 -2.54
C ALA A 97 10.12 -9.22 -2.74
N SER A 98 10.17 -7.91 -2.55
CA SER A 98 11.38 -7.11 -2.72
C SER A 98 12.50 -7.63 -1.82
N LYS A 99 13.73 -7.71 -2.33
CA LYS A 99 14.87 -8.21 -1.56
C LYS A 99 15.58 -7.14 -0.72
N PHE A 100 15.41 -5.87 -1.09
CA PHE A 100 16.06 -4.75 -0.43
C PHE A 100 15.09 -3.58 -0.27
N ASP A 101 15.42 -2.71 0.67
CA ASP A 101 14.85 -1.38 0.79
C ASP A 101 15.08 -0.57 -0.48
N CYS A 102 14.07 0.18 -0.90
CA CYS A 102 14.10 0.90 -2.16
C CYS A 102 13.49 2.30 -2.03
N TYR A 103 13.95 3.22 -2.87
CA TYR A 103 13.51 4.60 -2.92
C TYR A 103 13.11 4.94 -4.36
N ILE A 104 11.82 5.15 -4.59
CA ILE A 104 11.27 5.37 -5.92
C ILE A 104 10.71 6.79 -5.99
N PRO A 105 11.19 7.64 -6.93
CA PRO A 105 10.63 8.97 -7.13
C PRO A 105 9.13 8.95 -7.39
N THR A 106 8.41 9.89 -6.79
CA THR A 106 6.96 10.04 -6.97
C THR A 106 6.62 11.44 -7.44
N SER A 107 5.48 11.58 -8.13
CA SER A 107 5.02 12.90 -8.56
C SER A 107 4.50 13.74 -7.39
N THR A 108 3.87 13.11 -6.41
CA THR A 108 3.28 13.75 -5.24
C THR A 108 3.99 13.32 -3.97
N LYS A 109 4.20 14.27 -3.06
CA LYS A 109 4.70 14.00 -1.72
C LYS A 109 3.70 13.15 -0.95
N ASN A 110 4.19 12.09 -0.32
CA ASN A 110 3.43 11.35 0.67
C ASN A 110 4.29 11.15 1.92
N ASP A 111 3.99 11.91 2.97
CA ASP A 111 4.80 11.91 4.18
C ASP A 111 4.80 10.57 4.93
N GLN A 112 3.78 9.73 4.75
CA GLN A 112 3.72 8.41 5.40
C GLN A 112 4.74 7.45 4.79
N PHE A 113 5.07 7.63 3.50
CA PHE A 113 5.99 6.76 2.77
C PHE A 113 7.33 7.43 2.46
N GLN A 114 7.55 8.69 2.82
CA GLN A 114 8.81 9.39 2.55
C GLN A 114 9.75 9.35 3.77
N THR A 115 10.28 8.16 4.08
CA THR A 115 11.24 7.97 5.18
C THR A 115 12.56 8.68 4.90
N PRO A 116 13.15 9.42 5.87
CA PRO A 116 14.46 10.03 5.70
C PRO A 116 15.58 9.01 5.41
N ILE A 117 16.44 9.33 4.45
CA ILE A 117 17.59 8.50 4.08
C ILE A 117 18.77 8.84 4.98
N LEU A 118 18.94 8.10 6.08
CA LEU A 118 20.00 8.37 7.06
C LEU A 118 21.31 7.64 6.74
N ASN A 119 21.21 6.39 6.31
CA ASN A 119 22.36 5.47 6.22
C ASN A 119 22.74 5.09 4.78
N ASN A 120 22.25 5.83 3.78
CA ASN A 120 22.56 5.57 2.37
C ASN A 120 22.85 6.88 1.61
N SER A 121 24.04 7.43 1.86
CA SER A 121 24.50 8.69 1.25
C SER A 121 24.45 8.63 -0.27
N ARG A 122 24.78 7.48 -0.88
CA ARG A 122 24.74 7.29 -2.32
C ARG A 122 23.34 7.51 -2.90
N ILE A 123 22.31 6.83 -2.39
CA ILE A 123 20.94 7.01 -2.89
C ILE A 123 20.48 8.46 -2.69
N TYR A 124 20.77 9.04 -1.51
CA TYR A 124 20.45 10.43 -1.23
C TYR A 124 21.09 11.41 -2.23
N GLU A 125 22.39 11.23 -2.52
CA GLU A 125 23.11 12.01 -3.51
C GLU A 125 22.52 11.84 -4.91
N MET A 126 22.14 10.62 -5.31
CA MET A 126 21.51 10.37 -6.61
C MET A 126 20.16 11.06 -6.76
N LEU A 127 19.31 11.01 -5.73
CA LEU A 127 18.03 11.74 -5.73
C LEU A 127 18.26 13.25 -5.81
N LYS A 128 19.24 13.76 -5.06
CA LYS A 128 19.61 15.18 -5.06
C LYS A 128 20.15 15.64 -6.41
N LEU A 129 21.06 14.89 -7.01
CA LEU A 129 21.65 15.18 -8.33
C LEU A 129 20.58 15.24 -9.43
N ASN A 130 19.57 14.38 -9.34
CA ASN A 130 18.45 14.32 -10.29
C ASN A 130 17.27 15.24 -9.89
N ASN A 131 17.44 16.13 -8.90
CA ASN A 131 16.41 17.05 -8.40
C ASN A 131 15.09 16.38 -7.97
N VAL A 132 15.16 15.18 -7.38
CA VAL A 132 14.00 14.48 -6.84
C VAL A 132 13.67 15.01 -5.45
N SER A 133 12.50 15.64 -5.31
CA SER A 133 12.01 16.13 -4.02
C SER A 133 11.07 15.17 -3.30
N ASN A 134 10.36 14.32 -4.06
CA ASN A 134 9.33 13.42 -3.56
C ASN A 134 9.69 11.98 -3.96
N TYR A 135 9.61 11.06 -3.00
CA TYR A 135 9.85 9.65 -3.23
C TYR A 135 9.05 8.81 -2.24
N ALA A 136 8.81 7.55 -2.61
CA ALA A 136 8.31 6.51 -1.72
C ALA A 136 9.47 5.60 -1.30
N PHE A 137 9.61 5.40 0.01
CA PHE A 137 10.39 4.35 0.61
C PHE A 137 9.56 3.07 0.62
N ILE A 138 10.07 2.03 -0.02
CA ILE A 138 9.47 0.70 -0.03
C ILE A 138 10.37 -0.22 0.79
N PRO A 139 9.92 -0.71 1.95
CA PRO A 139 10.73 -1.59 2.78
C PRO A 139 10.96 -2.93 2.10
N GLN A 140 12.06 -3.58 2.46
CA GLN A 140 12.35 -4.96 2.10
C GLN A 140 11.17 -5.88 2.45
N GLY A 141 10.99 -6.91 1.63
CA GLY A 141 9.91 -7.88 1.81
C GLY A 141 8.54 -7.31 1.45
N SER A 142 8.45 -6.20 0.73
CA SER A 142 7.15 -5.73 0.21
C SER A 142 6.71 -6.60 -0.97
N THR A 143 5.46 -7.03 -0.97
CA THR A 143 4.85 -7.77 -2.07
C THR A 143 4.52 -6.85 -3.24
N VAL A 144 4.09 -7.43 -4.37
CA VAL A 144 3.59 -6.65 -5.51
C VAL A 144 2.30 -5.89 -5.19
N LEU A 145 1.47 -6.39 -4.26
CA LEU A 145 0.30 -5.65 -3.73
C LEU A 145 0.75 -4.41 -2.98
N ASP A 146 1.71 -4.57 -2.06
CA ASP A 146 2.23 -3.48 -1.24
C ASP A 146 2.86 -2.40 -2.13
N LEU A 147 3.65 -2.81 -3.12
CA LEU A 147 4.28 -1.93 -4.09
C LEU A 147 3.26 -1.06 -4.84
N ALA A 148 2.13 -1.65 -5.27
CA ALA A 148 1.06 -0.89 -5.92
C ALA A 148 0.46 0.19 -4.99
N ILE A 149 0.39 -0.06 -3.68
CA ILE A 149 -0.09 0.93 -2.71
C ILE A 149 0.97 2.02 -2.47
N TYR A 150 2.23 1.65 -2.24
CA TYR A 150 3.34 2.59 -2.05
C TYR A 150 3.45 3.61 -3.19
N LEU A 151 3.19 3.16 -4.42
CA LEU A 151 3.30 3.97 -5.63
C LEU A 151 1.97 4.60 -6.06
N ASN A 152 0.92 4.51 -5.25
CA ASN A 152 -0.43 5.02 -5.52
C ASN A 152 -0.99 4.56 -6.88
N LYS A 153 -1.00 3.24 -7.11
CA LYS A 153 -1.44 2.56 -8.35
C LYS A 153 -2.74 1.76 -8.13
N PRO A 154 -3.90 2.40 -7.90
CA PRO A 154 -5.14 1.69 -7.58
C PRO A 154 -5.59 0.72 -8.69
N VAL A 155 -5.39 1.07 -9.97
CA VAL A 155 -5.75 0.19 -11.10
C VAL A 155 -4.96 -1.11 -11.09
N ILE A 156 -3.65 -1.02 -10.84
CA ILE A 156 -2.77 -2.19 -10.74
C ILE A 156 -3.11 -3.01 -9.50
N PHE A 157 -3.40 -2.35 -8.36
CA PHE A 157 -3.84 -3.04 -7.16
C PHE A 157 -5.12 -3.86 -7.41
N ASP A 158 -6.13 -3.27 -8.05
CA ASP A 158 -7.40 -3.95 -8.37
C ASP A 158 -7.18 -5.14 -9.31
N LEU A 159 -6.30 -4.98 -10.31
CA LEU A 159 -5.88 -6.05 -11.22
C LEU A 159 -5.26 -7.21 -10.44
N ILE A 160 -4.33 -6.93 -9.53
CA ILE A 160 -3.68 -7.95 -8.70
C ILE A 160 -4.69 -8.67 -7.81
N MET A 161 -5.59 -7.93 -7.15
CA MET A 161 -6.66 -8.50 -6.34
C MET A 161 -7.60 -9.40 -7.16
N GLY A 162 -7.93 -8.98 -8.38
CA GLY A 162 -8.74 -9.77 -9.32
C GLY A 162 -8.10 -11.13 -9.64
N HIS A 163 -6.77 -11.18 -9.81
CA HIS A 163 -6.07 -12.44 -9.99
C HIS A 163 -6.01 -13.27 -8.71
N ILE A 164 -5.81 -12.65 -7.54
CA ILE A 164 -5.78 -13.35 -6.25
C ILE A 164 -7.07 -14.13 -6.00
N TYR A 165 -8.23 -13.58 -6.38
CA TYR A 165 -9.52 -14.26 -6.27
C TYR A 165 -9.65 -15.53 -7.14
N THR A 166 -8.76 -15.73 -8.12
CA THR A 166 -8.74 -16.95 -8.95
C THR A 166 -7.88 -18.06 -8.35
N LEU A 167 -7.13 -17.76 -7.28
CA LEU A 167 -6.23 -18.71 -6.64
C LEU A 167 -6.97 -19.59 -5.63
N SER A 168 -6.37 -20.72 -5.28
CA SER A 168 -6.87 -21.56 -4.19
C SER A 168 -6.49 -20.99 -2.83
N ASP A 169 -7.31 -21.27 -1.80
CA ASP A 169 -7.07 -20.81 -0.42
C ASP A 169 -5.66 -21.14 0.08
N LYS A 170 -5.13 -22.32 -0.29
CA LYS A 170 -3.76 -22.75 0.06
C LYS A 170 -2.68 -21.79 -0.44
N LYS A 171 -2.90 -21.13 -1.59
CA LYS A 171 -1.99 -20.13 -2.15
C LYS A 171 -2.28 -18.74 -1.62
N ILE A 172 -3.55 -18.41 -1.39
CA ILE A 172 -3.99 -17.11 -0.89
C ILE A 172 -3.44 -16.85 0.52
N LEU A 173 -3.54 -17.82 1.42
CA LEU A 173 -3.22 -17.61 2.83
C LEU A 173 -1.78 -17.13 3.06
N PRO A 174 -0.72 -17.79 2.52
CA PRO A 174 0.65 -17.30 2.70
C PRO A 174 0.88 -15.89 2.14
N LEU A 175 0.24 -15.55 1.01
CA LEU A 175 0.35 -14.23 0.40
C LEU A 175 -0.32 -13.16 1.26
N MET A 176 -1.54 -13.42 1.73
CA MET A 176 -2.31 -12.45 2.50
C MET A 176 -1.84 -12.33 3.95
N GLN A 177 -1.17 -13.34 4.49
CA GLN A 177 -0.58 -13.31 5.83
C GLN A 177 0.88 -12.80 5.83
N HIS A 178 1.41 -12.49 4.65
CA HIS A 178 2.74 -11.93 4.51
C HIS A 178 2.86 -10.54 5.14
N THR A 179 4.00 -10.28 5.77
CA THR A 179 4.37 -8.95 6.28
C THR A 179 5.74 -8.55 5.75
N ASN A 180 5.93 -7.26 5.46
CA ASN A 180 7.24 -6.74 5.10
C ASN A 180 8.19 -6.63 6.31
N GLN A 181 9.41 -6.13 6.13
CA GLN A 181 10.41 -5.98 7.20
C GLN A 181 9.94 -5.06 8.34
N MET A 182 8.97 -4.17 8.09
CA MET A 182 8.34 -3.32 9.11
C MET A 182 7.15 -4.00 9.81
N PHE A 183 6.95 -5.29 9.57
CA PHE A 183 5.83 -6.09 10.08
C PHE A 183 4.45 -5.51 9.71
N MET A 184 4.35 -4.86 8.54
CA MET A 184 3.08 -4.34 8.03
C MET A 184 2.45 -5.30 7.02
N THR A 185 1.15 -5.52 7.15
CA THR A 185 0.33 -6.19 6.13
C THR A 185 -0.16 -5.20 5.08
N THR A 186 -0.62 -5.71 3.93
CA THR A 186 -1.24 -4.89 2.87
C THR A 186 -2.36 -3.99 3.39
N LEU A 187 -3.23 -4.47 4.28
CA LEU A 187 -4.30 -3.68 4.89
C LEU A 187 -3.75 -2.51 5.74
N MET A 188 -2.66 -2.71 6.49
CA MET A 188 -2.02 -1.62 7.24
C MET A 188 -1.43 -0.55 6.32
N ILE A 189 -0.91 -0.96 5.16
CA ILE A 189 -0.34 -0.05 4.15
C ILE A 189 -1.48 0.71 3.44
N LEU A 190 -2.62 0.06 3.16
CA LEU A 190 -3.81 0.72 2.58
C LEU A 190 -4.33 1.86 3.47
N ILE A 191 -4.33 1.67 4.79
CA ILE A 191 -4.80 2.69 5.74
C ILE A 191 -3.95 3.97 5.66
N GLN A 192 -2.68 3.87 5.25
CA GLN A 192 -1.78 5.01 5.05
C GLN A 192 -2.07 5.77 3.74
N GLN A 193 -2.95 5.26 2.87
CA GLN A 193 -3.35 5.87 1.60
C GLN A 193 -4.87 6.14 1.55
N PRO A 194 -5.35 7.31 2.02
CA PRO A 194 -6.79 7.64 2.03
C PRO A 194 -7.48 7.54 0.66
N CYS A 195 -6.75 7.78 -0.43
CA CYS A 195 -7.25 7.65 -1.80
C CYS A 195 -7.63 6.21 -2.20
N PHE A 196 -7.15 5.20 -1.47
CA PHE A 196 -7.50 3.80 -1.72
C PHE A 196 -8.81 3.36 -1.05
N PHE A 197 -9.48 4.22 -0.27
CA PHE A 197 -10.64 3.77 0.52
C PHE A 197 -11.74 3.11 -0.31
N ASP A 198 -12.12 3.71 -1.45
CA ASP A 198 -13.21 3.17 -2.27
C ASP A 198 -12.84 1.79 -2.87
N LEU A 199 -11.55 1.60 -3.18
CA LEU A 199 -11.02 0.32 -3.64
C LEU A 199 -10.89 -0.70 -2.49
N PHE A 200 -10.49 -0.25 -1.29
CA PHE A 200 -10.53 -1.07 -0.09
C PHE A 200 -11.96 -1.57 0.17
N GLU A 201 -12.96 -0.70 0.11
CA GLU A 201 -14.36 -1.07 0.37
C GLU A 201 -14.85 -2.18 -0.57
N LYS A 202 -14.44 -2.14 -1.84
CA LYS A 202 -14.69 -3.22 -2.83
C LYS A 202 -14.14 -4.58 -2.39
N HIS A 203 -12.98 -4.59 -1.74
CA HIS A 203 -12.27 -5.81 -1.33
C HIS A 203 -12.32 -6.09 0.18
N ALA A 204 -13.11 -5.32 0.93
CA ALA A 204 -12.95 -5.19 2.37
C ALA A 204 -13.27 -6.49 3.11
N GLU A 205 -14.30 -7.23 2.71
CA GLU A 205 -14.63 -8.53 3.33
C GLU A 205 -13.41 -9.47 3.32
N PHE A 206 -12.81 -9.66 2.15
CA PHE A 206 -11.65 -10.52 1.99
C PHE A 206 -10.44 -10.01 2.78
N LEU A 207 -10.11 -8.71 2.67
CA LEU A 207 -8.97 -8.13 3.39
C LEU A 207 -9.14 -8.23 4.91
N ILE A 208 -10.35 -7.98 5.43
CA ILE A 208 -10.64 -8.05 6.86
C ILE A 208 -10.51 -9.49 7.37
N LEU A 209 -11.10 -10.46 6.68
CA LEU A 209 -11.03 -11.87 7.07
C LEU A 209 -9.60 -12.40 7.14
N GLN A 210 -8.71 -11.90 6.27
CA GLN A 210 -7.34 -12.40 6.18
C GLN A 210 -6.33 -11.64 7.05
N GLN A 211 -6.49 -10.33 7.22
CA GLN A 211 -5.42 -9.46 7.75
C GLN A 211 -5.80 -8.67 9.01
N PHE A 212 -7.07 -8.66 9.44
CA PHE A 212 -7.49 -7.75 10.50
C PHE A 212 -6.93 -8.11 11.88
N THR A 213 -6.54 -9.37 12.11
CA THR A 213 -5.95 -9.83 13.39
C THR A 213 -4.47 -9.49 13.55
N PHE A 214 -3.82 -8.91 12.53
CA PHE A 214 -2.39 -8.63 12.56
C PHE A 214 -2.07 -7.35 13.34
N GLU A 215 -0.89 -7.39 13.95
CA GLU A 215 -0.31 -6.29 14.70
C GLU A 215 1.19 -6.20 14.35
N SER A 216 1.68 -5.00 14.09
CA SER A 216 3.09 -4.76 13.78
C SER A 216 3.97 -4.92 15.03
N MET A 217 5.30 -4.93 14.83
CA MET A 217 6.27 -5.00 15.92
C MET A 217 6.13 -3.88 16.97
N LEU A 218 5.56 -2.74 16.58
CA LEU A 218 5.32 -1.61 17.48
C LEU A 218 3.90 -1.62 18.08
N GLY A 219 3.13 -2.70 17.94
CA GLY A 219 1.75 -2.75 18.43
C GLY A 219 0.72 -2.01 17.57
N ASP A 220 1.11 -1.53 16.38
CA ASP A 220 0.15 -0.89 15.47
C ASP A 220 -0.66 -1.98 14.77
N ASN A 221 -1.98 -1.99 15.01
CA ASN A 221 -2.97 -2.82 14.31
C ASN A 221 -3.89 -1.92 13.45
N CYS A 222 -4.76 -2.51 12.63
CA CYS A 222 -5.58 -1.74 11.67
C CYS A 222 -6.49 -0.69 12.33
N SER A 223 -7.17 -1.01 13.43
CA SER A 223 -8.10 -0.07 14.09
C SER A 223 -7.35 1.08 14.74
N TYR A 224 -6.27 0.78 15.46
CA TYR A 224 -5.44 1.80 16.09
C TYR A 224 -4.71 2.65 15.06
N LEU A 225 -4.17 2.06 14.00
CA LEU A 225 -3.47 2.78 12.94
C LEU A 225 -4.41 3.77 12.21
N ALA A 226 -5.64 3.37 11.90
CA ALA A 226 -6.62 4.27 11.30
C ALA A 226 -6.97 5.45 12.22
N LEU A 227 -7.07 5.22 13.54
CA LEU A 227 -7.27 6.28 14.54
C LEU A 227 -6.04 7.20 14.61
N LYS A 228 -4.85 6.61 14.76
CA LYS A 228 -3.57 7.29 14.89
C LYS A 228 -3.34 8.22 13.72
N LEU A 229 -3.61 7.78 12.49
CA LEU A 229 -3.43 8.58 11.28
C LEU A 229 -4.58 9.55 10.99
N GLY A 230 -5.63 9.58 11.81
CA GLY A 230 -6.81 10.41 11.56
C GLY A 230 -7.61 9.98 10.33
N ASN A 231 -7.44 8.75 9.84
CA ASN A 231 -8.10 8.28 8.62
C ASN A 231 -9.56 7.89 8.90
N TYR A 232 -10.42 8.91 8.92
CA TYR A 232 -11.83 8.80 9.31
C TYR A 232 -12.59 7.71 8.55
N LYS A 233 -12.39 7.59 7.23
CA LYS A 233 -13.15 6.62 6.42
C LYS A 233 -12.84 5.18 6.83
N PHE A 234 -11.55 4.82 6.92
CA PHE A 234 -11.13 3.50 7.39
C PHE A 234 -11.55 3.26 8.84
N PHE A 235 -11.35 4.23 9.72
CA PHE A 235 -11.72 4.09 11.14
C PHE A 235 -13.24 3.88 11.31
N LYS A 236 -14.06 4.64 10.59
CA LYS A 236 -15.52 4.47 10.56
C LYS A 236 -15.92 3.07 10.10
N TYR A 237 -15.29 2.58 9.03
CA TYR A 237 -15.54 1.23 8.53
C TYR A 237 -15.15 0.17 9.56
N PHE A 238 -14.01 0.28 10.22
CA PHE A 238 -13.64 -0.67 11.27
C PHE A 238 -14.59 -0.61 12.47
N MET A 239 -15.02 0.57 12.90
CA MET A 239 -16.02 0.69 13.98
C MET A 239 -17.36 0.06 13.61
N SER A 240 -17.73 0.01 12.32
CA SER A 240 -18.97 -0.65 11.90
C SER A 240 -18.92 -2.18 12.00
N LEU A 241 -17.71 -2.77 12.05
CA LEU A 241 -17.55 -4.20 12.32
C LEU A 241 -17.96 -4.57 13.75
N ALA A 242 -17.99 -3.60 14.67
CA ALA A 242 -18.38 -3.82 16.07
C ALA A 242 -19.87 -4.19 16.27
N ASN A 243 -20.67 -4.19 15.19
CA ASN A 243 -21.99 -4.82 15.19
C ASN A 243 -21.92 -6.34 15.38
N ASP A 244 -20.80 -6.97 15.03
CA ASP A 244 -20.51 -8.37 15.35
C ASP A 244 -19.69 -8.46 16.67
N PRO A 245 -20.09 -9.33 17.62
CA PRO A 245 -19.42 -9.44 18.92
C PRO A 245 -17.94 -9.85 18.86
N LYS A 246 -17.51 -10.66 17.88
CA LYS A 246 -16.11 -11.10 17.74
C LYS A 246 -15.25 -9.92 17.31
N TYR A 247 -15.68 -9.21 16.26
CA TYR A 247 -14.98 -8.02 15.80
C TYR A 247 -14.99 -6.90 16.85
N LYS A 248 -16.09 -6.71 17.60
CA LYS A 248 -16.11 -5.77 18.73
C LYS A 248 -15.01 -6.07 19.75
N LYS A 249 -14.86 -7.33 20.18
CA LYS A 249 -13.81 -7.74 21.13
C LYS A 249 -12.41 -7.48 20.57
N LEU A 250 -12.19 -7.80 19.30
CA LEU A 250 -10.91 -7.54 18.64
C LEU A 250 -10.61 -6.04 18.57
N ILE A 251 -11.60 -5.21 18.22
CA ILE A 251 -11.42 -3.75 18.16
C ILE A 251 -11.12 -3.17 19.54
N VAL A 252 -11.75 -3.67 20.61
CA VAL A 252 -11.39 -3.26 21.97
C VAL A 252 -9.93 -3.58 22.27
N LEU A 253 -9.48 -4.81 21.97
CA LEU A 253 -8.07 -5.20 22.12
C LEU A 253 -7.15 -4.28 21.30
N HIS A 254 -7.51 -4.02 20.04
CA HIS A 254 -6.76 -3.15 19.15
C HIS A 254 -6.60 -1.72 19.70
N LEU A 255 -7.66 -1.14 20.26
CA LEU A 255 -7.65 0.22 20.78
C LEU A 255 -7.08 0.33 22.21
N ASP A 256 -6.97 -0.79 22.92
CA ASP A 256 -6.21 -0.89 24.16
C ASP A 256 -4.71 -1.00 23.84
N GLN A 257 -4.03 0.13 24.00
CA GLN A 257 -2.60 0.29 23.73
C GLN A 257 -1.80 0.57 25.01
N SER A 258 -2.37 0.22 26.17
CA SER A 258 -1.77 0.43 27.48
C SER A 258 -0.46 -0.35 27.67
N GLU A 259 -0.37 -1.59 27.13
CA GLU A 259 0.85 -2.42 27.13
C GLU A 259 2.03 -1.75 26.38
N PHE A 260 1.73 -0.84 25.45
CA PHE A 260 2.70 -0.04 24.70
C PHE A 260 2.86 1.38 25.27
N GLY A 261 2.21 1.71 26.39
CA GLY A 261 2.25 3.04 27.00
C GLY A 261 1.52 4.13 26.21
N ARG A 262 0.55 3.78 25.37
CA ARG A 262 -0.16 4.72 24.48
C ARG A 262 -1.65 4.79 24.83
N SER A 263 -2.19 6.01 24.82
CA SER A 263 -3.60 6.30 25.06
C SER A 263 -4.25 6.87 23.80
N CYS A 264 -5.28 6.20 23.29
CA CYS A 264 -6.09 6.71 22.17
C CYS A 264 -6.69 8.08 22.49
N SER A 265 -7.19 8.26 23.72
CA SER A 265 -7.77 9.52 24.20
C SER A 265 -6.75 10.66 24.17
N ASP A 266 -5.49 10.40 24.54
CA ASP A 266 -4.45 11.43 24.58
C ASP A 266 -4.09 11.89 23.16
N ILE A 267 -3.97 10.96 22.22
CA ILE A 267 -3.72 11.26 20.80
C ILE A 267 -4.85 12.14 20.26
N LEU A 268 -6.11 11.73 20.46
CA LEU A 268 -7.27 12.46 19.97
C LEU A 268 -7.43 13.83 20.63
N ASN A 269 -7.10 13.97 21.91
CA ASN A 269 -7.16 15.25 22.61
C ASN A 269 -6.06 16.22 22.15
N LYS A 270 -4.85 15.72 21.86
CA LYS A 270 -3.75 16.51 21.29
C LYS A 270 -4.06 16.99 19.87
N LEU A 271 -4.76 16.18 19.08
CA LEU A 271 -5.04 16.43 17.66
C LEU A 271 -6.46 16.94 17.37
N LYS A 272 -7.28 17.23 18.39
CA LYS A 272 -8.68 17.66 18.25
C LYS A 272 -8.91 18.90 17.38
N HIS A 273 -7.87 19.71 17.17
CA HIS A 273 -7.94 20.93 16.36
C HIS A 273 -8.01 20.62 14.85
N PHE A 274 -7.70 19.39 14.44
CA PHE A 274 -7.81 18.91 13.08
C PHE A 274 -9.20 18.34 12.82
N SER A 275 -9.84 18.75 11.73
CA SER A 275 -11.20 18.32 11.37
C SER A 275 -11.34 16.80 11.31
N ASP A 276 -10.39 16.10 10.69
CA ASP A 276 -10.43 14.65 10.55
C ASP A 276 -10.32 13.95 11.91
N TYR A 277 -9.44 14.41 12.79
CA TYR A 277 -9.28 13.88 14.14
C TYR A 277 -10.49 14.18 15.03
N ASN A 278 -11.15 15.32 14.85
CA ASN A 278 -12.39 15.61 15.55
C ASN A 278 -13.48 14.58 15.18
N ASN A 279 -13.61 14.24 13.90
CA ASN A 279 -14.55 13.22 13.44
C ASN A 279 -14.18 11.81 13.95
N VAL A 280 -12.89 11.46 13.96
CA VAL A 280 -12.39 10.21 14.56
C VAL A 280 -12.68 10.17 16.06
N LYS A 281 -12.50 11.28 16.77
CA LYS A 281 -12.81 11.38 18.20
C LYS A 281 -14.28 11.12 18.48
N ILE A 282 -15.18 11.76 17.71
CA ILE A 282 -16.63 11.54 17.85
C ILE A 282 -16.97 10.05 17.64
N LEU A 283 -16.36 9.40 16.65
CA LEU A 283 -16.55 7.96 16.43
C LEU A 283 -16.02 7.11 17.58
N TYR A 284 -14.84 7.46 18.12
CA TYR A 284 -14.24 6.76 19.26
C TYR A 284 -15.13 6.89 20.51
N ASP A 285 -15.60 8.09 20.84
CA ASP A 285 -16.52 8.34 21.97
C ASP A 285 -17.84 7.57 21.79
N ASN A 286 -18.38 7.54 20.56
CA ASN A 286 -19.57 6.75 20.23
C ASN A 286 -19.35 5.25 20.41
N PHE A 287 -18.21 4.72 19.96
CA PHE A 287 -17.83 3.32 20.14
C PHE A 287 -17.76 2.96 21.64
N GLN A 288 -17.14 3.81 22.46
CA GLN A 288 -17.11 3.65 23.92
C GLN A 288 -18.51 3.66 24.54
N ALA A 289 -19.43 4.47 23.99
CA ALA A 289 -20.83 4.51 24.37
C ALA A 289 -21.69 3.37 23.77
N GLY A 290 -21.08 2.41 23.06
CA GLY A 290 -21.77 1.28 22.45
C GLY A 290 -22.59 1.62 21.21
N LYS A 291 -22.33 2.76 20.56
CA LYS A 291 -22.99 3.21 19.33
C LYS A 291 -22.05 3.01 18.15
N TYR A 292 -22.47 2.22 17.17
CA TYR A 292 -21.65 1.89 16.00
C TYR A 292 -22.27 2.42 14.72
N PRO A 293 -21.46 2.73 13.69
CA PRO A 293 -21.98 2.96 12.35
C PRO A 293 -22.69 1.71 11.79
N PRO A 294 -23.49 1.85 10.72
CA PRO A 294 -24.17 0.73 10.08
C PRO A 294 -23.19 -0.36 9.62
N ALA A 295 -23.52 -1.62 9.91
CA ALA A 295 -22.69 -2.77 9.55
C ALA A 295 -22.42 -2.84 8.03
N PRO A 296 -21.26 -3.34 7.59
CA PRO A 296 -21.02 -3.63 6.19
C PRO A 296 -21.99 -4.69 5.67
N LYS A 297 -22.33 -4.64 4.37
CA LYS A 297 -23.34 -5.51 3.76
C LYS A 297 -23.07 -7.00 3.99
N TRP A 298 -21.80 -7.42 3.99
CA TRP A 298 -21.39 -8.80 4.16
C TRP A 298 -21.44 -9.29 5.61
N LEU A 299 -21.48 -8.40 6.60
CA LEU A 299 -21.48 -8.77 8.03
C LEU A 299 -22.87 -9.19 8.54
N GLY A 300 -23.94 -8.84 7.82
CA GLY A 300 -25.35 -8.99 8.25
C GLY A 300 -26.05 -10.30 7.83
N GLY A 301 -25.31 -11.37 7.58
CA GLY A 301 -25.83 -12.63 7.02
C GLY A 301 -26.23 -13.68 8.05
N SER A 302 -27.28 -13.45 8.83
CA SER A 302 -27.97 -14.54 9.54
C SER A 302 -29.48 -14.37 9.37
N ASP A 303 -29.96 -14.74 8.17
CA ASP A 303 -31.23 -15.45 7.92
C ASP A 303 -31.70 -15.49 6.45
N ASN A 304 -30.84 -15.32 5.45
CA ASN A 304 -31.15 -15.83 4.10
C ASN A 304 -29.90 -16.08 3.25
N GLN A 305 -29.71 -17.37 2.95
CA GLN A 305 -28.92 -17.93 1.85
C GLN A 305 -27.39 -17.83 1.93
N ILE A 306 -26.83 -18.85 2.59
CA ILE A 306 -25.64 -19.53 2.05
C ILE A 306 -26.07 -20.14 0.70
N SER A 307 -25.78 -19.47 -0.42
CA SER A 307 -25.33 -20.14 -1.63
C SER A 307 -24.72 -19.14 -2.62
N ASN A 308 -23.67 -19.62 -3.30
CA ASN A 308 -23.12 -19.11 -4.54
C ASN A 308 -21.95 -18.11 -4.44
N LEU A 309 -20.80 -18.67 -4.05
CA LEU A 309 -19.50 -18.39 -4.67
C LEU A 309 -19.44 -18.77 -6.18
N SER A 310 -20.59 -18.87 -6.86
CA SER A 310 -20.74 -19.51 -8.18
C SER A 310 -21.92 -18.99 -9.02
N ASN A 311 -22.46 -17.80 -8.73
CA ASN A 311 -23.31 -17.11 -9.69
C ASN A 311 -22.45 -16.15 -10.50
N GLN A 312 -21.78 -16.76 -11.46
CA GLN A 312 -21.24 -16.18 -12.69
C GLN A 312 -21.99 -14.91 -13.11
N ILE A 313 -21.24 -13.89 -13.52
CA ILE A 313 -21.35 -13.32 -14.86
C ILE A 313 -22.81 -13.27 -15.36
N PHE A 314 -23.56 -12.28 -14.90
CA PHE A 314 -24.82 -11.82 -15.46
C PHE A 314 -24.76 -10.29 -15.40
N GLU A 315 -25.11 -9.52 -16.40
CA GLU A 315 -25.41 -9.77 -17.80
C GLU A 315 -25.41 -8.37 -18.42
N THR A 316 -24.84 -8.30 -19.61
CA THR A 316 -24.90 -7.15 -20.49
C THR A 316 -26.37 -6.85 -20.85
N LYS A 317 -26.69 -5.54 -20.91
CA LYS A 317 -27.88 -4.89 -21.51
C LYS A 317 -29.08 -4.62 -20.59
N GLU A 318 -29.23 -3.34 -20.24
CA GLU A 318 -30.44 -2.60 -20.54
C GLU A 318 -30.09 -1.16 -20.98
N GLN A 319 -30.17 -0.93 -22.31
CA GLN A 319 -30.45 0.38 -22.89
C GLN A 319 -31.99 0.53 -22.92
N LYS A 320 -32.54 1.64 -22.44
CA LYS A 320 -33.52 2.51 -23.15
C LYS A 320 -34.28 3.45 -22.20
N GLY A 321 -34.36 4.72 -22.60
CA GLY A 321 -35.14 5.82 -22.00
C GLY A 321 -34.20 6.75 -21.22
N ASP A 322 -33.81 7.94 -21.67
CA ASP A 322 -34.58 8.93 -22.42
C ASP A 322 -33.74 9.60 -23.50
N ARG A 323 -34.29 9.58 -24.72
CA ARG A 323 -34.18 10.69 -25.66
C ARG A 323 -35.34 11.61 -25.34
N ASP A 324 -35.06 12.87 -25.08
CA ASP A 324 -35.75 14.02 -25.69
C ASP A 324 -35.23 15.29 -25.01
N LEU A 325 -34.44 16.06 -25.75
CA LEU A 325 -34.61 17.50 -25.96
C LEU A 325 -33.35 18.02 -26.66
N ASP A 326 -33.45 18.05 -27.98
CA ASP A 326 -32.54 18.74 -28.86
C ASP A 326 -33.29 19.95 -29.45
N GLN A 327 -32.56 21.04 -29.60
CA GLN A 327 -32.80 22.20 -30.46
C GLN A 327 -33.66 23.37 -29.95
N GLU A 328 -32.96 24.45 -29.58
CA GLU A 328 -33.18 25.77 -30.20
C GLU A 328 -31.83 26.51 -30.40
N LYS A 329 -31.34 26.42 -31.64
CA LYS A 329 -30.78 27.48 -32.51
C LYS A 329 -31.07 28.93 -32.04
N THR A 330 -30.26 30.00 -32.18
CA THR A 330 -29.05 30.37 -32.94
C THR A 330 -28.54 31.72 -32.37
N GLU A 331 -27.34 32.15 -32.81
CA GLU A 331 -26.87 33.55 -32.91
C GLU A 331 -26.43 34.30 -31.64
N ASN A 332 -25.10 34.38 -31.44
CA ASN A 332 -24.36 35.63 -31.71
C ASN A 332 -22.86 35.45 -31.44
N GLN A 333 -22.05 35.58 -32.49
CA GLN A 333 -20.62 35.83 -32.40
C GLN A 333 -20.41 37.34 -32.23
N GLN A 334 -19.92 37.77 -31.08
CA GLN A 334 -19.22 39.05 -30.94
C GLN A 334 -18.06 38.93 -29.94
N GLN A 335 -16.90 39.31 -30.46
CA GLN A 335 -15.62 39.65 -29.84
C GLN A 335 -15.55 39.69 -28.30
N VAL A 336 -14.64 38.90 -27.72
CA VAL A 336 -14.00 39.23 -26.44
C VAL A 336 -12.50 39.02 -26.57
N GLU A 337 -11.78 40.07 -26.19
CA GLU A 337 -10.34 40.23 -26.16
C GLU A 337 -9.61 39.24 -25.26
N ALA A 338 -8.32 39.07 -25.55
CA ALA A 338 -7.38 38.28 -24.80
C ALA A 338 -7.15 38.85 -23.40
N ASP A 339 -7.73 38.20 -22.39
CA ASP A 339 -7.34 38.38 -20.99
C ASP A 339 -6.51 37.20 -20.50
N LYS A 340 -5.24 37.48 -20.19
CA LYS A 340 -4.29 36.53 -19.60
C LYS A 340 -4.81 36.09 -18.23
N PRO A 341 -4.77 34.79 -17.88
CA PRO A 341 -5.02 34.38 -16.51
C PRO A 341 -3.86 34.88 -15.62
N LYS A 342 -4.14 35.91 -14.81
CA LYS A 342 -3.31 36.27 -13.67
C LYS A 342 -3.32 35.09 -12.70
N LEU A 343 -2.22 34.32 -12.69
CA LEU A 343 -1.85 33.42 -11.60
C LEU A 343 -1.85 34.24 -10.30
N ARG A 344 -2.94 34.15 -9.55
CA ARG A 344 -3.06 34.69 -8.21
C ARG A 344 -2.18 33.80 -7.33
N GLY A 345 -0.96 34.26 -7.07
CA GLY A 345 -0.04 33.58 -6.17
C GLY A 345 -0.74 33.32 -4.85
N GLN A 346 -0.84 32.04 -4.47
CA GLN A 346 -1.17 31.68 -3.10
C GLN A 346 -0.14 32.40 -2.21
N SER A 347 -0.62 33.15 -1.23
CA SER A 347 0.27 33.87 -0.32
C SER A 347 1.21 32.89 0.37
N THR A 348 2.50 33.18 0.35
CA THR A 348 3.57 32.42 1.02
C THR A 348 3.27 32.16 2.50
N SER A 349 2.46 33.00 3.15
CA SER A 349 1.98 32.78 4.52
C SER A 349 1.07 31.56 4.67
N THR A 350 0.24 31.24 3.68
CA THR A 350 -0.66 30.08 3.71
C THR A 350 0.13 28.80 3.51
N LEU A 351 1.11 28.80 2.61
CA LEU A 351 2.02 27.67 2.35
C LEU A 351 2.90 27.32 3.56
N LEU A 352 3.41 28.35 4.25
CA LEU A 352 4.19 28.18 5.49
C LEU A 352 3.33 27.63 6.64
N ALA A 353 2.08 28.07 6.74
CA ALA A 353 1.14 27.56 7.75
C ALA A 353 0.80 26.08 7.51
N THR A 354 0.58 25.66 6.25
CA THR A 354 0.34 24.24 5.92
C THR A 354 1.58 23.38 6.19
N GLN A 355 2.79 23.86 5.87
CA GLN A 355 4.03 23.12 6.15
C GLN A 355 4.32 22.95 7.64
N GLN A 356 4.03 23.96 8.47
CA GLN A 356 4.15 23.85 9.93
C GLN A 356 3.12 22.88 10.52
N LEU A 357 1.92 22.86 9.94
CA LEU A 357 0.85 21.96 10.32
C LEU A 357 1.24 20.49 10.07
N ASP A 358 1.78 20.21 8.88
CA ASP A 358 2.25 18.89 8.49
C ASP A 358 3.41 18.43 9.39
N TYR A 359 4.33 19.32 9.76
CA TYR A 359 5.45 18.98 10.65
C TYR A 359 5.00 18.68 12.09
N GLN A 360 4.02 19.40 12.63
CA GLN A 360 3.46 19.11 13.96
C GLN A 360 2.70 17.79 13.98
N ILE A 361 1.89 17.51 12.96
CA ILE A 361 1.22 16.21 12.80
C ILE A 361 2.28 15.12 12.69
N LEU A 362 3.29 15.27 11.82
CA LEU A 362 4.33 14.25 11.66
C LEU A 362 5.14 14.02 12.93
N ASN A 363 5.45 15.06 13.72
CA ASN A 363 6.14 14.87 14.99
C ASN A 363 5.25 14.21 16.05
N LEU A 364 3.94 14.42 16.01
CA LEU A 364 2.97 13.78 16.90
C LEU A 364 2.63 12.34 16.46
N LEU A 365 2.80 12.03 15.17
CA LEU A 365 2.55 10.71 14.56
C LEU A 365 3.81 9.85 14.42
N ARG A 366 5.00 10.46 14.50
CA ARG A 366 6.25 9.71 14.64
C ARG A 366 6.06 8.72 15.78
N PRO A 367 6.57 7.49 15.64
CA PRO A 367 6.68 6.59 16.79
C PRO A 367 7.39 7.39 17.88
N PHE A 368 6.71 7.52 19.03
CA PHE A 368 6.98 8.37 20.20
C PHE A 368 8.42 8.91 20.36
N ASP A 369 8.53 10.14 20.92
CA ASP A 369 9.75 10.74 21.48
C ASP A 369 10.81 9.68 21.82
N CYS A 370 11.91 9.67 21.07
CA CYS A 370 13.00 8.69 21.20
C CYS A 370 13.37 8.42 22.66
N GLU A 371 13.24 9.39 23.56
CA GLU A 371 13.55 9.24 24.99
C GLU A 371 12.65 8.24 25.75
N MET A 372 11.32 8.24 25.55
CA MET A 372 10.45 7.27 26.22
C MET A 372 10.59 5.89 25.61
N CYS A 373 10.71 5.80 24.27
CA CYS A 373 10.96 4.52 23.60
C CYS A 373 12.30 3.93 24.05
N GLU A 374 13.34 4.75 24.18
CA GLU A 374 14.63 4.32 24.72
C GLU A 374 14.52 3.87 26.18
N GLN A 375 13.78 4.56 27.04
CA GLN A 375 13.61 4.13 28.44
C GLN A 375 12.81 2.83 28.53
N THR A 376 11.75 2.67 27.74
CA THR A 376 10.94 1.46 27.69
C THR A 376 11.73 0.29 27.08
N LEU A 377 12.48 0.50 26.00
CA LEU A 377 13.37 -0.50 25.40
C LEU A 377 14.54 -0.87 26.33
N LYS A 378 15.04 0.09 27.13
CA LYS A 378 16.03 -0.18 28.19
C LYS A 378 15.45 -1.07 29.30
N SER A 379 14.14 -1.01 29.55
CA SER A 379 13.46 -1.80 30.58
C SER A 379 12.84 -3.11 30.09
N ASN A 380 12.47 -3.20 28.81
CA ASN A 380 11.86 -4.37 28.17
C ASN A 380 12.54 -4.60 26.81
N PRO A 381 13.38 -5.64 26.67
CA PRO A 381 14.29 -5.78 25.53
C PRO A 381 13.59 -5.99 24.18
N SER A 382 12.31 -6.39 24.15
CA SER A 382 11.48 -6.35 22.94
C SER A 382 9.97 -6.33 23.24
N PHE A 383 9.21 -5.59 22.41
CA PHE A 383 7.74 -5.66 22.37
C PHE A 383 7.21 -6.96 21.74
N GLU A 384 8.11 -7.82 21.26
CA GLU A 384 7.79 -9.02 20.49
C GLU A 384 6.88 -9.97 21.26
N HIS A 385 7.16 -10.20 22.54
CA HIS A 385 6.34 -11.07 23.39
C HIS A 385 4.89 -10.54 23.52
N ILE A 386 4.71 -9.23 23.72
CA ILE A 386 3.39 -8.58 23.79
C ILE A 386 2.64 -8.79 22.47
N VAL A 387 3.29 -8.58 21.34
CA VAL A 387 2.69 -8.74 20.01
C VAL A 387 2.30 -10.20 19.76
N ILE A 388 3.15 -11.17 20.14
CA ILE A 388 2.85 -12.61 20.03
C ILE A 388 1.63 -12.98 20.87
N GLU A 389 1.59 -12.58 22.15
CA GLU A 389 0.47 -12.85 23.04
C GLU A 389 -0.84 -12.23 22.53
N ARG A 390 -0.78 -10.98 22.02
CA ARG A 390 -1.94 -10.30 21.44
C ARG A 390 -2.41 -10.97 20.15
N LYS A 391 -1.50 -11.46 19.31
CA LYS A 391 -1.83 -12.26 18.12
C LYS A 391 -2.54 -13.56 18.49
N ILE A 392 -2.07 -14.26 19.53
CA ILE A 392 -2.70 -15.48 20.06
C ILE A 392 -4.12 -15.16 20.55
N ARG A 393 -4.28 -14.11 21.37
CA ARG A 393 -5.59 -13.62 21.85
C ARG A 393 -6.54 -13.27 20.70
N ALA A 394 -6.03 -12.55 19.69
CA ALA A 394 -6.80 -12.16 18.51
C ALA A 394 -7.27 -13.38 17.71
N SER A 395 -6.39 -14.36 17.50
CA SER A 395 -6.68 -15.58 16.74
C SER A 395 -7.75 -16.45 17.44
N ALA A 396 -7.67 -16.57 18.77
CA ALA A 396 -8.64 -17.29 19.60
C ALA A 396 -10.08 -16.80 19.43
N LEU A 397 -10.28 -15.51 19.15
CA LEU A 397 -11.61 -14.93 18.94
C LEU A 397 -12.32 -15.51 17.71
N PHE A 398 -11.57 -16.00 16.72
CA PHE A 398 -12.10 -16.49 15.44
C PHE A 398 -12.09 -18.02 15.34
N THR A 399 -11.13 -18.70 15.95
CA THR A 399 -11.06 -20.18 15.95
C THR A 399 -12.00 -20.82 16.95
N GLY A 400 -12.42 -20.10 18.00
CA GLY A 400 -13.27 -20.65 19.07
C GLY A 400 -12.55 -21.65 19.98
N THR A 401 -11.27 -21.90 19.75
CA THR A 401 -10.39 -22.70 20.61
C THR A 401 -9.65 -21.76 21.56
N ASN A 402 -9.51 -22.17 22.83
CA ASN A 402 -8.69 -21.46 23.79
C ASN A 402 -7.22 -21.89 23.57
N PRO A 403 -6.35 -21.05 22.98
CA PRO A 403 -5.03 -21.46 22.48
C PRO A 403 -4.08 -21.92 23.59
N HIS A 404 -4.39 -21.62 24.85
CA HIS A 404 -3.63 -22.11 26.00
C HIS A 404 -3.76 -23.63 26.23
N ILE A 405 -4.72 -24.30 25.60
CA ILE A 405 -4.94 -25.75 25.76
C ILE A 405 -4.17 -26.55 24.70
N ASP A 406 -4.01 -26.03 23.48
CA ASP A 406 -3.37 -26.79 22.39
C ASP A 406 -1.83 -26.65 22.40
N ALA A 407 -1.29 -25.50 22.81
CA ALA A 407 0.17 -25.30 22.90
C ALA A 407 0.86 -26.13 24.00
N LEU A 408 0.11 -26.60 25.00
CA LEU A 408 0.61 -27.53 26.03
C LEU A 408 0.45 -29.01 25.62
N LEU A 409 -0.13 -29.29 24.46
CA LEU A 409 -0.31 -30.66 23.94
C LEU A 409 0.66 -30.99 22.80
N GLU A 410 1.42 -30.02 22.28
CA GLU A 410 2.46 -30.24 21.26
C GLU A 410 3.89 -30.27 21.83
N GLU A 411 4.11 -30.03 23.13
CA GLU A 411 5.43 -30.18 23.77
C GLU A 411 5.64 -31.55 24.45
N ASP A 412 4.65 -32.46 24.41
CA ASP A 412 4.71 -33.82 24.98
C ASP A 412 4.50 -34.95 23.94
N GLU A 413 4.66 -34.68 22.64
CA GLU A 413 4.83 -35.67 21.56
C GLU A 413 6.18 -35.48 20.84
#